data_AF-A0A972ML90-F1
#
_entry.id   AF-A0A972ML90-F1
#
_cell.length_a   1.000
_cell.length_b   1.000
_cell.length_c   1.000
_cell.angle_alpha   90.00
_cell.angle_beta   90.00
_cell.angle_gamma   90.00
#
_symmetry.space_group_name_H-M   'P 1'
#
loop_
_entity.id
_entity.type
_entity.pdbx_description
1 polymer ?
#
loop_
_entity_poly.entity_id
_entity_poly.type
_entity_poly.pdbx_seq_one_letter_code
_entity_poly.pdbx_strand_id
1 'polypeptide(L)'
;MIHLERVAEEIKEVGLYNLILQDVEAILDKRNPTTTEILNILKSNPEILEEYKQTNVEYNISNIHIRDIDINSIKDEKCIAEAKEVNRKLNLLREIEKYTLDFEHSSTLVIIFSIEFFVLFSVQYFIVLLDLKEWQWWIYGLFLSSVAVAWLYANRERKKFEKNSKLFEDEYRVVQGMLKELEERGCIKKDDLIIKECDEHV
;
A
#
# COMPACT_ATOMS: atom_id res chain seq x y z
N MET A 1 -8.06 2.42 11.95
CA MET A 1 -6.73 2.17 12.55
C MET A 1 -5.70 3.19 12.07
N ILE A 2 -6.15 4.24 11.39
CA ILE A 2 -5.37 5.39 10.93
C ILE A 2 -5.66 6.54 11.88
N HIS A 3 -4.62 7.28 12.25
CA HIS A 3 -4.70 8.48 13.07
C HIS A 3 -4.54 9.70 12.16
N LEU A 4 -5.64 10.42 11.88
CA LEU A 4 -5.68 11.45 10.85
C LEU A 4 -4.84 12.69 11.20
N GLU A 5 -4.70 12.99 12.49
CA GLU A 5 -3.87 14.09 12.98
C GLU A 5 -2.40 13.84 12.62
N ARG A 6 -1.94 12.59 12.76
CA ARG A 6 -0.61 12.18 12.31
C ARG A 6 -0.48 12.28 10.79
N VAL A 7 -1.48 11.82 10.03
CA VAL A 7 -1.48 11.95 8.55
C VAL A 7 -1.34 13.41 8.13
N ALA A 8 -2.08 14.32 8.77
CA ALA A 8 -2.03 15.75 8.46
C ALA A 8 -0.67 16.37 8.80
N GLU A 9 -0.03 15.95 9.88
CA GLU A 9 1.31 16.39 10.27
C GLU A 9 2.37 15.86 9.30
N GLU A 10 2.29 14.58 8.93
CA GLU A 10 3.19 13.97 7.95
C GLU A 10 3.08 14.63 6.58
N ILE A 11 1.86 14.87 6.06
CA ILE A 11 1.65 15.59 4.78
C ILE A 11 2.29 16.97 4.81
N LYS A 12 2.26 17.64 5.97
CA LYS A 12 2.78 19.00 6.12
C LYS A 12 4.31 19.06 6.21
N GLU A 13 4.91 18.12 6.93
CA GLU A 13 6.32 18.23 7.36
C GLU A 13 7.25 17.25 6.64
N VAL A 14 6.74 16.11 6.13
CA VAL A 14 7.58 15.06 5.53
C VAL A 14 7.58 15.21 4.00
N GLY A 15 8.78 15.40 3.44
CA GLY A 15 8.98 15.67 2.02
C GLY A 15 8.49 14.57 1.06
N LEU A 16 8.32 13.33 1.57
CA LEU A 16 7.71 12.22 0.83
C LEU A 16 6.32 12.58 0.28
N TYR A 17 5.54 13.37 1.04
CA TYR A 17 4.15 13.69 0.71
C TYR A 17 3.99 15.07 0.07
N ASN A 18 5.07 15.67 -0.45
CA ASN A 18 5.03 17.01 -1.04
C ASN A 18 4.03 17.14 -2.21
N LEU A 19 3.83 16.08 -3.00
CA LEU A 19 2.84 16.09 -4.08
C LEU A 19 1.42 16.20 -3.52
N ILE A 20 1.11 15.41 -2.51
CA ILE A 20 -0.18 15.46 -1.80
C ILE A 20 -0.38 16.83 -1.15
N LEU A 21 0.67 17.41 -0.55
CA LEU A 21 0.61 18.75 0.01
C LEU A 21 0.27 19.80 -1.07
N GLN A 22 0.86 19.69 -2.27
CA GLN A 22 0.53 20.59 -3.39
C GLN A 22 -0.93 20.48 -3.82
N ASP A 23 -1.49 19.27 -3.83
CA ASP A 23 -2.91 19.07 -4.15
C ASP A 23 -3.81 19.69 -3.07
N VAL A 24 -3.45 19.55 -1.79
CA VAL A 24 -4.14 20.23 -0.69
C VAL A 24 -4.05 21.76 -0.81
N GLU A 25 -2.88 22.30 -1.17
CA GLU A 25 -2.69 23.74 -1.43
C GLU A 25 -3.57 24.24 -2.58
N ALA A 26 -3.69 23.45 -3.64
CA ALA A 26 -4.52 23.76 -4.80
C ALA A 26 -6.01 23.74 -4.45
N ILE A 27 -6.48 22.77 -3.66
CA ILE A 27 -7.88 22.69 -3.20
C ILE A 27 -8.24 23.89 -2.31
N LEU A 28 -7.31 24.33 -1.45
CA LEU A 28 -7.51 25.45 -0.53
C LEU A 28 -7.27 26.83 -1.16
N ASP A 29 -6.71 26.88 -2.38
CA ASP A 29 -6.17 28.09 -3.01
C ASP A 29 -5.24 28.88 -2.05
N LYS A 30 -4.41 28.14 -1.31
CA LYS A 30 -3.58 28.69 -0.22
C LYS A 30 -2.26 27.95 -0.10
N ARG A 31 -1.16 28.69 -0.05
CA ARG A 31 0.18 28.16 0.26
C ARG A 31 0.37 27.98 1.77
N ASN A 32 1.12 26.94 2.15
CA ASN A 32 1.43 26.59 3.54
C ASN A 32 0.19 26.44 4.43
N PRO A 33 -0.70 25.48 4.15
CA PRO A 33 -1.85 25.19 4.99
C PRO A 33 -1.41 24.73 6.38
N THR A 34 -2.22 25.07 7.38
CA THR A 34 -2.04 24.59 8.75
C THR A 34 -2.45 23.13 8.86
N THR A 35 -1.92 22.39 9.84
CA THR A 35 -2.29 20.98 10.09
C THR A 35 -3.80 20.80 10.26
N THR A 36 -4.49 21.78 10.86
CA THR A 36 -5.95 21.76 11.01
C THR A 36 -6.69 21.92 9.67
N GLU A 37 -6.17 22.75 8.76
CA GLU A 37 -6.74 22.90 7.41
C GLU A 37 -6.54 21.60 6.60
N ILE A 38 -5.35 21.00 6.67
CA ILE A 38 -5.05 19.70 6.04
C ILE A 38 -5.98 18.61 6.61
N LEU A 39 -6.16 18.56 7.94
CA LEU A 39 -7.06 17.62 8.59
C LEU A 39 -8.52 17.77 8.14
N ASN A 40 -8.96 19.00 7.87
CA ASN A 40 -10.29 19.25 7.33
C ASN A 40 -10.39 18.76 5.88
N ILE A 41 -9.37 19.00 5.07
CA ILE A 41 -9.29 18.51 3.69
C ILE A 41 -9.33 16.98 3.64
N LEU A 42 -8.58 16.29 4.50
CA LEU A 42 -8.62 14.82 4.62
C LEU A 42 -10.02 14.28 4.93
N LYS A 43 -10.89 15.07 5.58
CA LYS A 43 -12.27 14.68 5.90
C LYS A 43 -13.24 14.99 4.76
N SER A 44 -13.04 16.07 4.01
CA SER A 44 -13.92 16.48 2.91
C SER A 44 -13.55 15.88 1.57
N ASN A 45 -12.28 15.50 1.38
CA ASN A 45 -11.69 15.01 0.14
C ASN A 45 -11.00 13.66 0.42
N PRO A 46 -11.75 12.55 0.47
CA PRO A 46 -11.22 11.23 0.80
C PRO A 46 -10.11 10.76 -0.15
N GLU A 47 -10.06 11.27 -1.38
CA GLU A 47 -9.01 11.02 -2.36
C GLU A 47 -7.61 11.35 -1.82
N ILE A 48 -7.47 12.43 -1.06
CA ILE A 48 -6.18 12.85 -0.46
C ILE A 48 -5.67 11.80 0.52
N LEU A 49 -6.58 11.17 1.28
CA LEU A 49 -6.23 10.09 2.18
C LEU A 49 -5.86 8.81 1.44
N GLU A 50 -6.51 8.53 0.31
CA GLU A 50 -6.14 7.38 -0.53
C GLU A 50 -4.77 7.57 -1.20
N GLU A 51 -4.45 8.78 -1.67
CA GLU A 51 -3.12 9.11 -2.21
C GLU A 51 -2.01 8.97 -1.16
N TYR A 52 -2.28 9.42 0.07
CA TYR A 52 -1.37 9.20 1.21
C TYR A 52 -1.15 7.71 1.46
N LYS A 53 -2.23 6.92 1.49
CA LYS A 53 -2.14 5.48 1.69
C LYS A 53 -1.35 4.80 0.59
N GLN A 54 -1.63 5.17 -0.66
CA GLN A 54 -0.94 4.64 -1.83
C GLN A 54 0.55 4.95 -1.76
N THR A 55 0.92 6.20 -1.48
CA THR A 55 2.33 6.61 -1.31
C THR A 55 3.02 5.76 -0.25
N ASN A 56 2.37 5.54 0.89
CA ASN A 56 2.92 4.68 1.94
C ASN A 56 3.17 3.26 1.47
N VAL A 57 2.19 2.64 0.82
CA VAL A 57 2.35 1.27 0.34
C VAL A 57 3.46 1.15 -0.71
N GLU A 58 3.59 2.12 -1.61
CA GLU A 58 4.67 2.18 -2.61
C GLU A 58 6.06 2.26 -1.97
N TYR A 59 6.17 2.96 -0.83
CA TYR A 59 7.42 3.09 -0.07
C TYR A 59 7.59 2.03 1.03
N ASN A 60 6.72 1.01 1.07
CA ASN A 60 6.69 -0.06 2.10
C ASN A 60 6.49 0.46 3.53
N ILE A 61 5.79 1.58 3.67
CA ILE A 61 5.40 2.19 4.94
C ILE A 61 3.97 1.75 5.25
N SER A 62 3.70 1.34 6.49
CA SER A 62 2.37 0.87 6.85
C SER A 62 1.42 2.02 7.20
N ASN A 63 0.19 1.96 6.68
CA ASN A 63 -0.88 2.89 7.07
C ASN A 63 -1.56 2.51 8.40
N ILE A 64 -1.14 1.43 9.04
CA ILE A 64 -1.69 0.99 10.31
C ILE A 64 -0.97 1.73 11.45
N HIS A 65 -1.60 2.79 11.95
CA HIS A 65 -1.04 3.63 13.02
C HIS A 65 -1.33 3.08 14.42
N ILE A 66 -1.45 1.76 14.56
CA ILE A 66 -1.71 1.06 15.83
C ILE A 66 -0.56 0.11 16.12
N ARG A 67 0.03 0.24 17.31
CA ARG A 67 1.05 -0.67 17.86
C ARG A 67 0.43 -1.98 18.32
N ASP A 68 1.27 -2.98 18.45
CA ASP A 68 0.89 -4.24 19.07
C ASP A 68 0.50 -3.99 20.55
N ILE A 69 -0.51 -4.71 21.01
CA ILE A 69 -1.00 -4.65 22.38
C ILE A 69 0.05 -5.30 23.30
N ASP A 70 0.47 -4.60 24.37
CA ASP A 70 1.31 -5.19 25.40
C ASP A 70 0.50 -6.16 26.27
N ILE A 71 0.66 -7.45 25.97
CA ILE A 71 -0.06 -8.54 26.63
C ILE A 71 0.28 -8.60 28.13
N ASN A 72 1.47 -8.15 28.55
CA ASN A 72 1.90 -8.22 29.95
C ASN A 72 1.15 -7.24 30.85
N SER A 73 0.59 -6.18 30.26
CA SER A 73 -0.20 -5.17 30.98
C SER A 73 -1.62 -5.65 31.32
N ILE A 74 -2.09 -6.73 30.68
CA ILE A 74 -3.45 -7.26 30.81
C ILE A 74 -3.50 -8.33 31.92
N LYS A 75 -4.49 -8.22 32.81
CA LYS A 75 -4.66 -9.16 33.93
C LYS A 75 -5.62 -10.32 33.64
N ASP A 76 -6.57 -10.12 32.74
CA ASP A 76 -7.59 -11.13 32.39
C ASP A 76 -7.05 -12.07 31.30
N GLU A 77 -7.05 -13.39 31.57
CA GLU A 77 -6.60 -14.43 30.64
C GLU A 77 -7.38 -14.42 29.32
N LYS A 78 -8.68 -14.10 29.37
CA LYS A 78 -9.50 -14.03 28.15
C LYS A 78 -9.05 -12.86 27.26
N CYS A 79 -8.85 -11.69 27.85
CA CYS A 79 -8.32 -10.53 27.14
C CYS A 79 -6.89 -10.73 26.62
N ILE A 80 -6.04 -11.49 27.33
CA ILE A 80 -4.71 -11.89 26.85
C ILE A 80 -4.81 -12.71 25.56
N ALA A 81 -5.70 -13.71 25.50
CA ALA A 81 -5.86 -14.56 24.34
C ALA A 81 -6.33 -13.76 23.11
N GLU A 82 -7.31 -12.86 23.31
CA GLU A 82 -7.83 -12.02 22.25
C GLU A 82 -6.83 -10.95 21.80
N ALA A 83 -6.06 -10.35 22.71
CA ALA A 83 -4.99 -9.41 22.38
C ALA A 83 -3.87 -10.07 21.54
N LYS A 84 -3.52 -11.33 21.83
CA LYS A 84 -2.59 -12.12 21.00
C LYS A 84 -3.12 -12.30 19.58
N GLU A 85 -4.41 -12.60 19.45
CA GLU A 85 -5.04 -12.76 18.14
C GLU A 85 -5.10 -11.43 17.37
N VAL A 86 -5.37 -10.31 18.06
CA VAL A 86 -5.27 -8.97 17.46
C VAL A 86 -3.86 -8.71 16.94
N ASN A 87 -2.81 -8.94 17.74
CA ASN A 87 -1.43 -8.73 17.30
C ASN A 87 -1.07 -9.61 16.09
N ARG A 88 -1.51 -10.88 16.09
CA ARG A 88 -1.31 -11.79 14.95
C ARG A 88 -1.98 -11.26 13.68
N LYS A 89 -3.22 -10.77 13.78
CA LYS A 89 -3.96 -10.20 12.66
C LYS A 89 -3.39 -8.85 12.22
N LEU A 90 -2.93 -8.00 13.13
CA LEU A 90 -2.23 -6.75 12.80
C LEU A 90 -0.97 -7.03 11.97
N ASN A 91 -0.17 -8.03 12.34
CA ASN A 91 0.99 -8.44 11.56
C ASN A 91 0.61 -8.96 10.17
N LEU A 92 -0.45 -9.78 10.08
CA LEU A 92 -0.98 -10.21 8.78
C LEU A 92 -1.41 -9.01 7.93
N LEU A 93 -2.12 -8.04 8.51
CA LEU A 93 -2.57 -6.84 7.81
C LEU A 93 -1.39 -6.04 7.26
N ARG A 94 -0.35 -5.79 8.07
CA ARG A 94 0.89 -5.13 7.62
C ARG A 94 1.58 -5.88 6.47
N GLU A 95 1.60 -7.21 6.51
CA GLU A 95 2.23 -8.04 5.46
C GLU A 95 1.48 -7.96 4.12
N ILE A 96 0.14 -7.97 4.16
CA ILE A 96 -0.70 -8.02 2.96
C ILE A 96 -1.15 -6.64 2.48
N GLU A 97 -0.84 -5.57 3.22
CA GLU A 97 -1.15 -4.18 2.88
C GLU A 97 -0.64 -3.80 1.49
N LYS A 98 0.52 -4.32 1.06
CA LYS A 98 1.05 -4.14 -0.30
C LYS A 98 0.12 -4.54 -1.44
N TYR A 99 -0.87 -5.39 -1.15
CA TYR A 99 -1.85 -5.86 -2.13
C TYR A 99 -3.08 -4.95 -2.23
N THR A 100 -3.18 -3.88 -1.42
CA THR A 100 -4.22 -2.86 -1.58
C THR A 100 -3.91 -1.88 -2.71
N LEU A 101 -2.67 -1.86 -3.21
CA LEU A 101 -2.34 -1.16 -4.46
C LEU A 101 -2.99 -1.85 -5.65
N ASP A 102 -3.50 -1.05 -6.58
CA ASP A 102 -3.96 -1.57 -7.86
C ASP A 102 -2.82 -2.28 -8.59
N PHE A 103 -3.09 -3.49 -9.06
CA PHE A 103 -2.10 -4.29 -9.79
C PHE A 103 -1.54 -3.54 -11.01
N GLU A 104 -2.35 -2.69 -11.64
CA GLU A 104 -1.97 -1.86 -12.79
C GLU A 104 -0.93 -0.81 -12.44
N HIS A 105 -0.98 -0.29 -11.20
CA HIS A 105 0.00 0.63 -10.63
C HIS A 105 1.13 -0.10 -9.91
N SER A 106 1.07 -1.43 -9.79
CA SER A 106 2.12 -2.20 -9.15
C SER A 106 3.42 -2.19 -9.98
N SER A 107 4.54 -2.12 -9.27
CA SER A 107 5.87 -2.21 -9.89
C SER A 107 6.05 -3.50 -10.70
N THR A 108 5.34 -4.57 -10.36
CA THR A 108 5.38 -5.85 -11.06
C THR A 108 4.97 -5.73 -12.53
N LEU A 109 3.85 -5.05 -12.83
CA LEU A 109 3.38 -4.90 -14.20
C LEU A 109 4.31 -4.02 -15.02
N VAL A 110 4.78 -2.91 -14.43
CA VAL A 110 5.74 -1.99 -15.04
C VAL A 110 7.05 -2.71 -15.36
N ILE A 111 7.57 -3.54 -14.46
CA ILE A 111 8.78 -4.35 -14.67
C ILE A 111 8.58 -5.34 -15.82
N ILE A 112 7.46 -6.07 -15.85
CA ILE A 112 7.16 -7.02 -16.93
C ILE A 112 7.17 -6.30 -18.28
N PHE A 113 6.45 -5.18 -18.40
CA PHE A 113 6.42 -4.41 -19.64
C PHE A 113 7.80 -3.87 -20.01
N SER A 114 8.56 -3.34 -19.06
CA SER A 114 9.89 -2.78 -19.30
C SER A 114 10.87 -3.83 -19.86
N ILE A 115 10.83 -5.05 -19.32
CA ILE A 115 11.65 -6.17 -19.81
C ILE A 115 11.23 -6.57 -21.23
N GLU A 116 9.93 -6.74 -21.49
CA GLU A 116 9.44 -7.13 -22.82
C GLU A 116 9.75 -6.06 -23.87
N PHE A 117 9.58 -4.78 -23.56
CA PHE A 117 9.96 -3.68 -24.46
C PHE A 117 11.47 -3.69 -24.72
N PHE A 118 12.30 -3.84 -23.69
CA PHE A 118 13.75 -3.91 -23.85
C PHE A 118 14.19 -5.07 -24.74
N VAL A 119 13.60 -6.25 -24.54
CA VAL A 119 13.86 -7.43 -25.37
C VAL A 119 13.43 -7.18 -26.81
N LEU A 120 12.23 -6.63 -27.04
CA LEU A 120 11.74 -6.32 -28.38
C LEU A 120 12.67 -5.37 -29.14
N PHE A 121 13.09 -4.27 -28.52
CA PHE A 121 14.01 -3.31 -29.13
C PHE A 121 15.39 -3.93 -29.39
N SER A 122 15.91 -4.71 -28.45
CA SER A 122 17.19 -5.40 -28.59
C SER A 122 17.14 -6.40 -29.76
N VAL A 123 16.08 -7.19 -29.84
CA VAL A 123 15.85 -8.16 -30.92
C VAL A 123 15.74 -7.46 -32.27
N GLN A 124 14.97 -6.38 -32.36
CA GLN A 124 14.84 -5.60 -33.60
C GLN A 124 16.19 -5.03 -34.05
N TYR A 125 16.99 -4.55 -33.10
CA TYR A 125 18.34 -4.05 -33.38
C TYR A 125 19.24 -5.14 -33.96
N PHE A 126 19.23 -6.35 -33.40
CA PHE A 126 20.02 -7.47 -33.93
C PHE A 126 19.55 -7.95 -35.30
N ILE A 127 18.25 -7.95 -35.58
CA ILE A 127 17.72 -8.30 -36.91
C ILE A 127 18.31 -7.38 -37.98
N VAL A 128 18.35 -6.07 -37.69
CA VAL A 128 18.89 -5.07 -38.63
C VAL A 128 20.41 -5.19 -38.76
N LEU A 129 21.13 -5.32 -37.64
CA LEU A 129 22.60 -5.33 -37.63
C LEU A 129 23.19 -6.59 -38.27
N LEU A 130 22.57 -7.75 -38.03
CA LEU A 130 23.06 -9.05 -38.52
C LEU A 130 22.36 -9.50 -39.81
N ASP A 131 21.53 -8.65 -40.41
CA ASP A 131 20.73 -8.92 -41.62
C ASP A 131 19.88 -10.22 -41.55
N LEU A 132 19.27 -10.49 -40.39
CA LEU A 132 18.49 -11.71 -40.12
C LEU A 132 17.05 -11.64 -40.66
N LYS A 133 16.83 -10.95 -41.78
CA LYS A 133 15.49 -10.69 -42.33
C LYS A 133 14.69 -11.97 -42.61
N GLU A 134 15.35 -13.04 -43.05
CA GLU A 134 14.69 -14.33 -43.34
C GLU A 134 14.17 -15.03 -42.08
N TRP A 135 14.80 -14.80 -40.92
CA TRP A 135 14.43 -15.39 -39.64
C TRP A 135 13.47 -14.53 -38.82
N GLN A 136 13.16 -13.32 -39.31
CA GLN A 136 12.33 -12.32 -38.63
C GLN A 136 11.00 -12.90 -38.14
N TRP A 137 10.33 -13.73 -38.95
CA TRP A 137 9.07 -14.35 -38.56
C TRP A 137 9.20 -15.34 -37.39
N TRP A 138 10.27 -16.14 -37.36
CA TRP A 138 10.52 -17.07 -36.27
C TRP A 138 10.87 -16.35 -34.98
N ILE A 139 11.66 -15.28 -35.09
CA ILE A 139 12.08 -14.45 -33.97
C ILE A 139 10.86 -13.74 -33.35
N TYR A 140 10.01 -13.12 -34.18
CA TYR A 140 8.78 -12.49 -33.71
C TYR A 140 7.75 -13.50 -33.21
N GLY A 141 7.67 -14.69 -33.80
CA GLY A 141 6.83 -15.77 -33.29
C GLY A 141 7.24 -16.21 -31.89
N LEU A 142 8.55 -16.36 -31.65
CA LEU A 142 9.08 -16.65 -30.32
C LEU A 142 8.79 -15.50 -29.34
N PHE A 143 8.98 -14.25 -29.74
CA PHE A 143 8.64 -13.09 -28.92
C PHE A 143 7.14 -13.03 -28.59
N LEU A 144 6.25 -13.29 -29.54
CA LEU A 144 4.82 -13.35 -29.27
C LEU A 144 4.48 -14.43 -28.22
N SER A 145 5.23 -15.54 -28.21
CA SER A 145 5.07 -16.56 -27.19
C SER A 145 5.56 -16.12 -25.81
N SER A 146 6.64 -15.31 -25.70
CA SER A 146 7.08 -14.75 -24.42
C SER A 146 6.04 -13.80 -23.86
N VAL A 147 5.48 -12.93 -24.71
CA VAL A 147 4.37 -12.04 -24.34
C VAL A 147 3.16 -12.82 -23.84
N ALA A 148 2.81 -13.94 -24.50
CA ALA A 148 1.70 -14.79 -24.04
C ALA A 148 1.97 -15.41 -22.66
N VAL A 149 3.20 -15.85 -22.39
CA VAL A 149 3.61 -16.37 -21.07
C VAL A 149 3.59 -15.27 -20.01
N ALA A 150 4.11 -14.08 -20.33
CA ALA A 150 4.07 -12.91 -19.46
C ALA A 150 2.62 -12.50 -19.13
N TRP A 151 1.72 -12.54 -20.11
CA TRP A 151 0.30 -12.30 -19.90
C TRP A 151 -0.35 -13.31 -18.95
N LEU A 152 -0.05 -14.61 -19.12
CA LEU A 152 -0.53 -15.65 -18.20
C LEU A 152 -0.01 -15.43 -16.77
N TYR A 153 1.25 -15.04 -16.63
CA TYR A 153 1.85 -14.72 -15.34
C TYR A 153 1.18 -13.50 -14.70
N ALA A 154 1.04 -12.40 -15.45
CA ALA A 154 0.38 -11.18 -14.99
C ALA A 154 -1.05 -11.45 -14.53
N ASN A 155 -1.81 -12.27 -15.25
CA ASN A 155 -3.19 -12.62 -14.87
C ASN A 155 -3.25 -13.49 -13.59
N ARG A 156 -2.23 -14.31 -13.33
CA ARG A 156 -2.12 -15.05 -12.06
C ARG A 156 -1.82 -14.12 -10.89
N GLU A 157 -0.87 -13.20 -11.06
CA GLU A 157 -0.55 -12.21 -10.03
C GLU A 157 -1.74 -11.29 -9.76
N ARG A 158 -2.44 -10.82 -10.80
CA ARG A 158 -3.68 -10.03 -10.65
C ARG A 158 -4.69 -10.71 -9.71
N LYS A 159 -4.96 -12.00 -9.90
CA LYS A 159 -5.86 -12.77 -9.02
C LYS A 159 -5.38 -12.84 -7.57
N LYS A 160 -4.06 -12.87 -7.36
CA LYS A 160 -3.45 -12.87 -6.02
C LYS A 160 -3.65 -11.51 -5.34
N PHE A 161 -3.47 -10.42 -6.07
CA PHE A 161 -3.78 -9.05 -5.60
C PHE A 161 -5.25 -8.94 -5.22
N GLU A 162 -6.18 -9.31 -6.11
CA GLU A 162 -7.63 -9.26 -5.83
C GLU A 162 -8.01 -10.06 -4.58
N LYS A 163 -7.47 -11.28 -4.43
CA LYS A 163 -7.73 -12.12 -3.26
C LYS A 163 -7.19 -11.51 -1.97
N ASN A 164 -5.96 -11.00 -1.98
CA ASN A 164 -5.32 -10.45 -0.79
C ASN A 164 -5.86 -9.08 -0.40
N SER A 165 -6.25 -8.24 -1.37
CA SER A 165 -6.94 -6.98 -1.11
C SER A 165 -8.27 -7.23 -0.39
N LYS A 166 -9.05 -8.21 -0.86
CA LYS A 166 -10.28 -8.60 -0.19
C LYS A 166 -10.03 -9.15 1.22
N LEU A 167 -9.01 -9.99 1.37
CA LEU A 167 -8.61 -10.51 2.67
C LEU A 167 -8.20 -9.38 3.63
N PHE A 168 -7.48 -8.37 3.14
CA PHE A 168 -7.12 -7.19 3.91
C PHE A 168 -8.36 -6.45 4.41
N GLU A 169 -9.33 -6.17 3.54
CA GLU A 169 -10.58 -5.49 3.95
C GLU A 169 -11.35 -6.28 5.01
N ASP A 170 -11.50 -7.60 4.82
CA ASP A 170 -12.23 -8.46 5.74
C ASP A 170 -11.54 -8.52 7.10
N GLU A 171 -10.22 -8.76 7.13
CA GLU A 171 -9.44 -8.81 8.37
C GLU A 171 -9.33 -7.45 9.05
N TYR A 172 -9.27 -6.36 8.28
CA TYR A 172 -9.22 -4.98 8.81
C TYR A 172 -10.50 -4.70 9.61
N ARG A 173 -11.67 -5.08 9.09
CA ARG A 173 -12.96 -4.95 9.79
C ARG A 173 -13.02 -5.82 11.05
N VAL A 174 -12.53 -7.06 10.98
CA VAL A 174 -12.47 -7.98 12.13
C VAL A 174 -11.61 -7.38 13.25
N VAL A 175 -10.39 -6.92 12.93
CA VAL A 175 -9.48 -6.32 13.91
C VAL A 175 -10.09 -5.05 14.51
N GLN A 176 -10.74 -4.21 13.72
CA GLN A 176 -11.45 -3.03 14.24
C GLN A 176 -12.55 -3.41 15.24
N GLY A 177 -13.32 -4.48 14.96
CA GLY A 177 -14.33 -5.00 15.88
C GLY A 177 -13.70 -5.52 17.17
N MET A 178 -12.67 -6.35 17.07
CA MET A 178 -11.96 -6.91 18.24
C MET A 178 -11.35 -5.82 19.13
N LEU A 179 -10.74 -4.80 18.54
CA LEU A 179 -10.19 -3.65 19.29
C LEU A 179 -11.29 -2.91 20.05
N LYS A 180 -12.46 -2.71 19.43
CA LYS A 180 -13.62 -2.06 20.06
C LYS A 180 -14.15 -2.90 21.24
N GLU A 181 -14.28 -4.21 21.07
CA GLU A 181 -14.73 -5.12 22.12
C GLU A 181 -13.75 -5.21 23.30
N LEU A 182 -12.45 -5.14 23.05
CA LEU A 182 -11.42 -5.10 24.09
C LEU A 182 -11.45 -3.76 24.86
N GLU A 183 -11.67 -2.65 24.16
CA GLU A 183 -11.81 -1.32 24.75
C GLU A 183 -13.09 -1.20 25.59
N GLU A 184 -14.24 -1.69 25.11
CA GLU A 184 -15.51 -1.70 25.85
C GLU A 184 -15.45 -2.51 27.15
N ARG A 185 -14.62 -3.56 27.19
CA ARG A 185 -14.35 -4.34 28.41
C ARG A 185 -13.28 -3.72 29.32
N GLY A 186 -12.68 -2.60 28.92
CA GLY A 186 -11.60 -1.94 29.66
C GLY A 186 -10.30 -2.74 29.70
N CYS A 187 -10.12 -3.69 28.77
CA CYS A 187 -8.91 -4.51 28.69
C CYS A 187 -7.74 -3.77 28.03
N ILE A 188 -8.06 -2.82 27.14
CA ILE A 188 -7.09 -1.93 26.49
C ILE A 188 -7.68 -0.52 26.42
N LYS A 189 -6.83 0.46 26.16
CA LYS A 189 -7.24 1.80 25.75
C LYS A 189 -6.63 2.09 24.40
N LYS A 190 -7.46 2.33 23.39
CA LYS A 190 -6.99 2.42 22.01
C LYS A 190 -6.03 3.59 21.79
N ASP A 191 -6.28 4.72 22.46
CA ASP A 191 -5.42 5.91 22.39
C ASP A 191 -3.97 5.62 22.80
N ASP A 192 -3.76 4.67 23.71
CA ASP A 192 -2.44 4.31 24.21
C ASP A 192 -1.67 3.45 23.19
N LEU A 193 -2.37 2.88 22.19
CA LEU A 193 -1.79 2.08 21.11
C LEU A 193 -1.48 2.92 19.86
N ILE A 194 -1.91 4.19 19.80
CA ILE A 194 -1.71 5.03 18.61
C ILE A 194 -0.23 5.39 18.46
N ILE A 195 0.31 5.11 17.27
CA ILE A 195 1.63 5.56 16.85
C ILE A 195 1.50 7.02 16.42
N LYS A 196 2.04 7.94 17.23
CA LYS A 196 1.98 9.39 16.96
C LYS A 196 3.07 9.88 16.01
N GLU A 197 4.24 9.25 16.02
CA GLU A 197 5.39 9.59 15.19
C GLU A 197 5.93 8.29 14.56
N CYS A 198 6.31 8.35 13.28
CA CYS A 198 6.99 7.26 12.59
C CYS A 198 8.49 7.49 12.63
N ASP A 199 9.26 6.55 13.19
CA ASP A 199 10.72 6.59 13.15
C ASP A 199 11.28 6.27 11.75
N GLU A 200 10.46 5.74 10.83
CA GLU A 200 10.86 5.32 9.47
C GLU A 200 10.93 6.47 8.45
N HIS A 201 10.49 7.69 8.81
CA HIS A 201 10.48 8.86 7.92
C HIS A 201 11.70 9.79 8.06
N VAL A 202 12.83 9.30 8.61
CA VAL A 202 14.09 10.05 8.77
C VAL A 202 14.95 10.00 7.51
#